data_AF-A0AAV0XAN7-F1
#
_entry.id   AF-A0AAV0XAN7-F1
#
_cell.length_a   1.000
_cell.length_b   1.000
_cell.length_c   1.000
_cell.angle_alpha   90.00
_cell.angle_beta   90.00
_cell.angle_gamma   90.00
#
_symmetry.space_group_name_H-M   'P 1'
#
loop_
_entity.id
_entity.type
_entity.pdbx_description
1 polymer ?
#
loop_
_entity_poly.entity_id
_entity_poly.type
_entity_poly.pdbx_seq_one_letter_code
_entity_poly.pdbx_strand_id
1 'polypeptide(L)'
;MQDSLLSRFDLMMIMLDVPDRENDILISDHVVRIHRYRDPKEQDGEVFPLTSGVDVLSTKSFENNITATDQLDDVYEKYDPILHGPVYTKILKSDFVRKYLAISKCIKPQLDNEASALITVEYARLRSREAVGPDAARTLPVTPRTVESMIRLSKAHAKGRFSRIVEA
;
A
#
# COMPACT_ATOMS: atom_id res chain seq x y z
N MET A 1 -15.53 19.44 -7.80
CA MET A 1 -15.56 18.15 -8.53
C MET A 1 -17.03 17.75 -8.68
N GLN A 2 -17.45 17.10 -9.77
CA GLN A 2 -18.86 16.69 -9.89
C GLN A 2 -19.17 15.56 -8.89
N ASP A 3 -20.29 15.63 -8.17
CA ASP A 3 -20.74 14.60 -7.21
C ASP A 3 -20.83 13.20 -7.86
N SER A 4 -21.05 13.16 -9.18
CA SER A 4 -21.05 11.94 -10.00
C SER A 4 -19.70 11.21 -10.06
N LEU A 5 -18.58 11.93 -9.98
CA LEU A 5 -17.24 11.34 -9.94
C LEU A 5 -16.90 10.87 -8.53
N LEU A 6 -17.35 11.60 -7.51
CA LEU A 6 -17.12 11.26 -6.11
C LEU A 6 -17.73 9.90 -5.75
N SER A 7 -18.94 9.65 -6.25
CA SER A 7 -19.62 8.37 -6.06
C SER A 7 -18.97 7.20 -6.80
N ARG A 8 -17.97 7.41 -7.66
CA ARG A 8 -17.28 6.32 -8.38
C ARG A 8 -16.03 5.83 -7.65
N PHE A 9 -15.49 6.61 -6.74
CA PHE A 9 -14.35 6.21 -5.94
C PHE A 9 -14.84 5.49 -4.68
N ASP A 10 -14.18 4.38 -4.36
CA ASP A 10 -14.56 3.54 -3.21
C ASP A 10 -14.00 4.10 -1.89
N LEU A 11 -12.85 4.79 -1.94
CA LEU A 11 -12.18 5.39 -0.79
C LEU A 11 -11.77 6.82 -1.13
N MET A 12 -12.01 7.76 -0.19
CA MET A 12 -11.39 9.08 -0.22
C MET A 12 -10.56 9.30 1.03
N MET A 13 -9.29 9.61 0.81
CA MET A 13 -8.35 9.97 1.87
C MET A 13 -8.08 11.46 1.75
N ILE A 14 -8.47 12.23 2.76
CA ILE A 14 -8.15 13.64 2.86
C ILE A 14 -6.74 13.73 3.46
N MET A 15 -5.80 14.27 2.67
CA MET A 15 -4.45 14.56 3.14
C MET A 15 -4.42 16.03 3.57
N LEU A 16 -4.12 16.26 4.85
CA LEU A 16 -3.93 17.59 5.41
C LEU A 16 -2.47 17.75 5.79
N ASP A 17 -1.89 18.88 5.42
CA ASP A 17 -0.56 19.29 5.86
C ASP A 17 -0.71 20.20 7.08
N VAL A 18 -0.67 19.61 8.27
CA VAL A 18 -0.77 20.32 9.54
C VAL A 18 0.63 20.41 10.14
N PRO A 19 1.14 21.62 10.44
CA PRO A 19 2.49 21.78 10.97
C PRO A 19 2.57 21.17 12.38
N ASP A 20 3.48 20.23 12.57
CA ASP A 20 3.74 19.60 13.86
C ASP A 20 5.23 19.27 14.00
N ARG A 21 5.87 19.85 15.02
CA ARG A 21 7.32 19.82 15.18
C ARG A 21 7.88 18.40 15.28
N GLU A 22 7.21 17.50 16.00
CA GLU A 22 7.72 16.13 16.18
C GLU A 22 7.64 15.33 14.87
N ASN A 23 6.51 15.41 14.17
CA ASN A 23 6.32 14.77 12.88
C ASN A 23 7.23 15.37 11.80
N ASP A 24 7.41 16.69 11.78
CA ASP A 24 8.28 17.39 10.83
C ASP A 24 9.75 16.96 10.99
N ILE A 25 10.20 16.73 12.23
CA ILE A 25 11.56 16.20 12.49
C ILE A 25 11.69 14.78 11.91
N LEU A 26 10.72 13.90 12.15
CA LEU A 26 10.74 12.53 11.64
C LEU A 26 10.72 12.48 10.10
N ILE A 27 9.90 13.33 9.48
CA ILE A 27 9.80 13.46 8.02
C ILE A 27 11.11 14.00 7.46
N SER A 28 11.66 15.07 8.04
CA SER A 28 12.90 15.70 7.58
C SER A 28 14.08 14.72 7.66
N ASP A 29 14.19 13.98 8.77
CA ASP A 29 15.22 12.97 8.96
C ASP A 29 15.07 11.82 7.93
N HIS A 30 13.84 11.38 7.65
CA HIS A 30 13.56 10.41 6.59
C HIS A 30 13.95 10.91 5.19
N VAL A 31 13.60 12.16 4.86
CA VAL A 31 13.95 12.80 3.58
C VAL A 31 15.47 12.88 3.42
N VAL A 32 16.20 13.33 4.45
CA VAL A 32 17.67 13.40 4.45
C VAL A 32 18.28 12.01 4.27
N ARG A 33 17.74 10.98 4.92
CA ARG A 33 18.19 9.59 4.75
C ARG A 33 18.05 9.11 3.31
N ILE A 34 16.88 9.32 2.68
CA ILE A 34 16.65 8.94 1.28
C ILE A 34 17.63 9.66 0.35
N HIS A 35 17.86 10.96 0.56
CA HIS A 35 18.78 11.74 -0.29
C HIS A 35 20.26 11.36 -0.08
N ARG A 36 20.61 10.81 1.08
CA ARG A 36 21.97 10.32 1.38
C ARG A 36 22.18 8.87 0.93
N TYR A 37 21.12 8.11 0.69
CA TYR A 37 21.23 6.72 0.26
C TYR A 37 21.82 6.66 -1.15
N ARG A 38 22.82 5.79 -1.32
CA ARG A 38 23.42 5.39 -2.60
C ARG A 38 23.46 3.88 -2.64
N ASP A 39 23.37 3.31 -3.84
CA ASP A 39 23.48 1.87 -3.98
C ASP A 39 24.89 1.42 -3.56
N PRO A 40 25.05 0.37 -2.75
CA PRO A 40 26.36 -0.11 -2.27
C PRO A 40 27.36 -0.50 -3.38
N LYS A 41 26.91 -0.52 -4.64
CA LYS A 41 27.70 -0.87 -5.83
C LYS A 41 28.29 0.35 -6.53
N GLU A 42 27.85 1.56 -6.20
CA GLU A 42 28.34 2.81 -6.80
C GLU A 42 29.55 3.33 -6.03
N GLN A 43 30.56 3.84 -6.75
CA GLN A 43 31.75 4.40 -6.13
C GLN A 43 31.51 5.83 -5.66
N ASP A 44 32.17 6.21 -4.56
CA ASP A 44 31.98 7.52 -3.96
C ASP A 44 32.53 8.62 -4.88
N GLY A 45 31.63 9.45 -5.42
CA GLY A 45 31.96 10.52 -6.37
C GLY A 45 31.54 10.26 -7.82
N GLU A 46 30.96 9.10 -8.13
CA GLU A 46 30.28 8.92 -9.41
C GLU A 46 29.06 9.85 -9.50
N VAL A 47 28.97 10.58 -10.61
CA VAL A 47 27.81 11.43 -10.88
C VAL A 47 26.60 10.54 -11.10
N PHE A 48 25.56 10.72 -10.28
CA PHE A 48 24.25 10.18 -10.60
C PHE A 48 23.85 10.71 -11.97
N PRO A 49 23.60 9.85 -12.97
CA PRO A 49 23.09 10.30 -14.24
C PRO A 49 21.74 10.97 -13.99
N LEU A 50 21.70 12.30 -14.02
CA LEU A 50 20.48 13.10 -13.96
C LEU A 50 19.72 13.00 -15.29
N THR A 51 19.59 11.78 -15.84
CA THR A 51 18.77 11.51 -17.00
C THR A 51 17.41 11.03 -16.48
N SER A 52 16.36 11.69 -16.98
CA SER A 52 14.96 11.45 -16.63
C SER A 52 14.65 9.94 -16.59
N GLY A 53 14.39 9.43 -15.39
CA GLY A 53 14.37 8.01 -15.03
C GLY A 53 13.23 7.15 -15.59
N VAL A 54 12.71 7.44 -16.77
CA VAL A 54 11.71 6.58 -17.44
C VAL A 54 12.38 5.46 -18.24
N ASP A 55 13.59 5.66 -18.78
CA ASP A 55 14.27 4.67 -19.65
C ASP A 55 15.17 3.65 -18.91
N VAL A 56 15.62 3.95 -17.69
CA VAL A 56 16.56 3.08 -16.94
C VAL A 56 15.84 1.95 -16.19
N LEU A 57 14.54 2.08 -15.94
CA LEU A 57 13.74 1.01 -15.35
C LEU A 57 13.43 -0.14 -16.33
N SER A 58 13.55 0.08 -17.65
CA SER A 58 13.21 -0.91 -18.66
C SER A 58 14.41 -1.68 -19.22
N THR A 59 15.65 -1.22 -19.01
CA THR A 59 16.86 -1.81 -19.59
C THR A 59 17.72 -2.62 -18.62
N LYS A 60 17.36 -2.71 -17.34
CA LYS A 60 17.80 -3.85 -16.52
C LYS A 60 17.00 -5.07 -16.97
N SER A 61 17.41 -5.63 -18.12
CA SER A 61 16.99 -6.94 -18.58
C SER A 61 17.10 -7.91 -17.41
N PHE A 62 16.05 -8.68 -17.16
CA PHE A 62 15.99 -9.77 -16.18
C PHE A 62 16.95 -10.95 -16.51
N GLU A 63 17.92 -10.72 -17.38
CA GLU A 63 18.89 -11.67 -17.88
C GLU A 63 20.25 -11.25 -17.35
N ASN A 64 20.60 -11.67 -16.13
CA ASN A 64 21.96 -11.99 -15.68
C ASN A 64 22.03 -12.21 -14.16
N ASN A 65 21.24 -13.16 -13.65
CA ASN A 65 21.58 -13.90 -12.42
C ASN A 65 20.98 -15.32 -12.44
N ILE A 66 21.00 -16.00 -13.60
CA ILE A 66 20.97 -17.47 -13.64
C ILE A 66 22.42 -17.94 -13.54
N THR A 67 23.08 -17.61 -12.43
CA THR A 67 24.22 -18.39 -11.95
C THR A 67 23.64 -19.34 -10.93
N ALA A 68 23.39 -20.55 -11.41
CA ALA A 68 22.99 -21.69 -10.63
C ALA A 68 24.01 -21.95 -9.51
N THR A 69 23.67 -21.53 -8.30
CA THR A 69 24.14 -22.15 -7.06
C THR A 69 23.07 -21.94 -6.00
N ASP A 70 22.59 -23.05 -5.43
CA ASP A 70 21.60 -23.17 -4.36
C ASP A 70 21.94 -22.31 -3.12
N GLN A 71 21.54 -21.05 -3.13
CA GLN A 71 21.38 -20.26 -1.91
C GLN A 71 19.92 -19.83 -1.91
N LEU A 72 19.19 -20.28 -0.89
CA LEU A 72 17.82 -19.85 -0.63
C LEU A 72 17.72 -18.35 -0.90
N ASP A 73 17.00 -17.94 -1.95
CA ASP A 73 16.83 -16.52 -2.29
C ASP A 73 16.38 -15.81 -1.02
N ASP A 74 17.27 -15.02 -0.41
CA ASP A 74 16.94 -14.31 0.83
C ASP A 74 15.72 -13.45 0.53
N VAL A 75 14.58 -13.79 1.13
CA VAL A 75 13.29 -13.12 0.91
C VAL A 75 13.35 -11.64 1.31
N TYR A 76 14.30 -11.32 2.18
CA TYR A 76 14.47 -10.02 2.81
C TYR A 76 15.58 -9.24 2.16
N GLU A 77 15.39 -7.92 2.10
CA GLU A 77 16.47 -7.01 1.76
C GLU A 77 17.49 -7.00 2.90
N LYS A 78 18.77 -6.84 2.53
CA LYS A 78 19.83 -6.67 3.52
C LYS A 78 19.57 -5.36 4.24
N TYR A 79 19.55 -5.39 5.57
CA TYR A 79 19.31 -4.21 6.38
C TYR A 79 20.43 -3.19 6.19
N ASP A 80 20.09 -2.03 5.63
CA ASP A 80 21.00 -0.89 5.50
C ASP A 80 20.60 0.19 6.51
N PRO A 81 21.46 0.54 7.49
CA PRO A 81 21.15 1.49 8.55
C PRO A 81 20.72 2.88 8.07
N ILE A 82 21.23 3.30 6.91
CA ILE A 82 20.91 4.60 6.30
C ILE A 82 19.52 4.58 5.65
N LEU A 83 19.10 3.45 5.07
CA LEU A 83 17.82 3.32 4.38
C LEU A 83 16.68 2.98 5.34
N HIS A 84 16.94 2.08 6.31
CA HIS A 84 15.91 1.49 7.16
C HIS A 84 15.65 2.31 8.45
N GLY A 85 16.49 3.30 8.74
CA GLY A 85 16.34 4.18 9.91
C GLY A 85 16.55 3.44 11.25
N PRO A 86 16.12 4.02 12.38
CA PRO A 86 16.28 3.38 13.70
C PRO A 86 15.25 2.25 13.96
N VAL A 87 14.18 2.19 13.19
CA VAL A 87 13.13 1.17 13.35
C VAL A 87 13.51 -0.05 12.52
N TYR A 88 13.87 -1.14 13.19
CA TYR A 88 14.17 -2.40 12.52
C TYR A 88 12.88 -3.01 11.95
N THR A 89 12.49 -2.60 10.75
CA THR A 89 11.44 -3.26 9.97
C THR A 89 12.09 -4.24 9.00
N LYS A 90 11.55 -5.45 8.96
CA LYS A 90 12.02 -6.51 8.06
C LYS A 90 11.44 -6.25 6.67
N ILE A 91 12.20 -5.59 5.80
CA ILE A 91 11.74 -5.22 4.45
C ILE A 91 11.87 -6.40 3.48
N LEU A 92 10.84 -6.58 2.64
CA LEU A 92 10.77 -7.63 1.63
C LEU A 92 11.30 -7.10 0.29
N LYS A 93 12.01 -7.94 -0.46
CA LYS A 93 12.43 -7.62 -1.83
C LYS A 93 11.21 -7.35 -2.72
N SER A 94 11.30 -6.35 -3.59
CA SER A 94 10.23 -6.01 -4.54
C SER A 94 9.82 -7.18 -5.45
N ASP A 95 10.78 -8.03 -5.86
CA ASP A 95 10.53 -9.24 -6.63
C ASP A 95 9.69 -10.27 -5.89
N PHE A 96 9.93 -10.42 -4.59
CA PHE A 96 9.14 -11.31 -3.74
C PHE A 96 7.71 -10.80 -3.59
N VAL A 97 7.53 -9.49 -3.33
CA VAL A 97 6.20 -8.87 -3.23
C VAL A 97 5.42 -9.02 -4.55
N ARG A 98 6.10 -8.91 -5.70
CA ARG A 98 5.48 -9.14 -7.03
C ARG A 98 5.00 -10.58 -7.19
N LYS A 99 5.83 -11.57 -6.85
CA LYS A 99 5.48 -13.00 -6.88
C LYS A 99 4.33 -13.29 -5.91
N TYR A 100 4.37 -12.75 -4.71
CA TYR A 100 3.32 -12.85 -3.70
C TYR A 100 1.98 -12.30 -4.19
N LEU A 101 2.01 -11.11 -4.80
CA LEU A 101 0.81 -10.49 -5.36
C LEU A 101 0.23 -11.34 -6.51
N ALA A 102 1.07 -11.92 -7.36
CA ALA A 102 0.61 -12.82 -8.42
C ALA A 102 -0.16 -14.02 -7.86
N ILE A 103 0.34 -14.65 -6.80
CA ILE A 103 -0.33 -15.78 -6.13
C ILE A 103 -1.64 -15.32 -5.47
N SER A 104 -1.63 -14.19 -4.75
CA SER A 104 -2.81 -13.69 -4.04
C SER A 104 -3.98 -13.35 -4.98
N LYS A 105 -3.68 -12.93 -6.22
CA LYS A 105 -4.67 -12.62 -7.25
C LYS A 105 -5.42 -13.86 -7.75
N CYS A 106 -4.78 -15.02 -7.72
CA CYS A 106 -5.39 -16.29 -8.15
C CYS A 106 -6.46 -16.78 -7.18
N ILE A 107 -6.37 -16.42 -5.90
CA ILE A 107 -7.33 -16.82 -4.87
C ILE A 107 -8.59 -15.96 -4.98
N LYS A 108 -9.75 -16.62 -5.02
CA LYS A 108 -11.07 -15.99 -5.02
C LYS A 108 -11.80 -16.34 -3.73
N PRO A 109 -11.70 -15.50 -2.67
CA PRO A 109 -12.36 -15.78 -1.41
C PRO A 109 -13.87 -15.63 -1.52
N GLN A 110 -14.59 -16.50 -0.81
CA GLN A 110 -16.04 -16.44 -0.66
C GLN A 110 -16.41 -15.72 0.64
N LEU A 111 -17.50 -14.95 0.59
CA LEU A 111 -18.00 -14.21 1.75
C LEU A 111 -18.82 -15.16 2.61
N ASP A 112 -18.53 -15.19 3.91
CA ASP A 112 -19.34 -15.93 4.87
C ASP A 112 -20.64 -15.17 5.24
N ASN A 113 -21.66 -15.90 5.69
CA ASN A 113 -22.95 -15.32 6.07
C ASN A 113 -22.82 -14.38 7.28
N GLU A 114 -21.94 -14.68 8.23
CA GLU A 114 -21.70 -13.83 9.40
C GLU A 114 -21.10 -12.48 8.99
N ALA A 115 -20.10 -12.51 8.09
CA ALA A 115 -19.48 -11.31 7.54
C ALA A 115 -20.48 -10.44 6.77
N SER A 116 -21.43 -11.04 6.04
CA SER A 116 -22.49 -10.32 5.33
C SER A 116 -23.43 -9.57 6.29
N ALA A 117 -23.79 -10.20 7.41
CA ALA A 117 -24.61 -9.57 8.44
C ALA A 117 -23.88 -8.36 9.07
N LEU A 118 -22.58 -8.51 9.38
CA LEU A 118 -21.77 -7.44 9.94
C LEU A 118 -21.67 -6.22 9.01
N ILE A 119 -21.42 -6.45 7.71
CA ILE A 119 -21.38 -5.37 6.70
C ILE A 119 -22.72 -4.63 6.64
N THR A 120 -23.84 -5.34 6.75
CA THR A 120 -25.18 -4.72 6.72
C THR A 120 -25.41 -3.83 7.94
N VAL A 121 -25.00 -4.29 9.13
CA VAL A 121 -25.08 -3.52 10.38
C VAL A 121 -24.23 -2.25 10.29
N GLU A 122 -22.99 -2.36 9.85
CA GLU A 122 -22.08 -1.21 9.71
C GLU A 122 -22.53 -0.24 8.61
N TYR A 123 -23.08 -0.74 7.50
CA TYR A 123 -23.70 0.12 6.49
C TYR A 123 -24.88 0.92 7.05
N ALA A 124 -25.78 0.29 7.80
CA ALA A 124 -26.89 0.97 8.45
C ALA A 124 -26.39 2.04 9.45
N ARG A 125 -25.30 1.75 10.17
CA ARG A 125 -24.65 2.69 11.10
C ARG A 125 -24.00 3.88 10.39
N LEU A 126 -23.33 3.66 9.25
CA LEU A 126 -22.75 4.74 8.44
C LEU A 126 -23.85 5.66 7.88
N ARG A 127 -24.95 5.07 7.40
CA ARG A 127 -26.08 5.81 6.84
C ARG A 127 -26.84 6.62 7.91
N SER A 128 -26.98 6.10 9.14
CA SER A 128 -27.62 6.85 10.22
C SER A 128 -26.78 8.03 10.70
N ARG A 129 -25.45 7.90 10.70
CA ARG A 129 -24.53 8.99 11.07
C ARG A 129 -24.52 10.13 10.05
N GLU A 130 -24.64 9.84 8.76
CA GLU A 130 -24.76 10.87 7.71
C GLU A 130 -26.01 11.74 7.90
N ALA A 131 -27.10 11.17 8.41
CA ALA A 131 -28.38 11.87 8.55
C ALA A 131 -28.46 12.84 9.75
N VAL A 132 -27.58 12.74 10.75
CA VAL A 132 -27.77 13.38 12.07
C VAL A 132 -26.78 14.53 12.35
N GLY A 133 -25.65 14.63 11.64
CA GLY A 133 -24.60 15.60 11.95
C GLY A 133 -24.53 16.79 10.97
N PRO A 134 -24.69 18.06 11.42
CA PRO A 134 -24.43 19.24 10.58
C PRO A 134 -22.94 19.56 10.43
N ASP A 135 -22.05 18.83 11.12
CA ASP A 135 -20.64 19.19 11.31
C ASP A 135 -19.64 18.22 10.65
N ALA A 136 -20.13 17.11 10.09
CA ALA A 136 -19.34 16.29 9.20
C ALA A 136 -19.52 16.88 7.80
N ALA A 137 -18.55 17.68 7.36
CA ALA A 137 -18.43 18.10 5.97
C ALA A 137 -18.86 16.93 5.07
N ARG A 138 -19.82 17.19 4.19
CA ARG A 138 -20.57 16.26 3.33
C ARG A 138 -19.64 15.55 2.32
N THR A 139 -18.65 14.82 2.83
CA THR A 139 -17.45 14.43 2.09
C THR A 139 -17.73 13.25 1.19
N LEU A 140 -18.68 12.37 1.51
CA LEU A 140 -19.24 11.39 0.58
C LEU A 140 -20.72 11.14 0.80
N PRO A 141 -21.52 10.99 -0.27
CA PRO A 141 -22.86 10.43 -0.18
C PRO A 141 -22.79 8.92 0.11
N VAL A 142 -23.48 8.42 1.15
CA VAL A 142 -23.58 6.97 1.42
C VAL A 142 -24.58 6.32 0.46
N THR A 143 -24.06 5.86 -0.67
CA THR A 143 -24.82 5.11 -1.69
C THR A 143 -24.70 3.59 -1.46
N PRO A 144 -25.58 2.76 -2.06
CA PRO A 144 -25.42 1.29 -2.01
C PRO A 144 -24.06 0.78 -2.47
N ARG A 145 -23.31 1.57 -3.26
CA ARG A 145 -21.94 1.24 -3.69
C ARG A 145 -20.97 1.11 -2.51
N THR A 146 -21.23 1.74 -1.37
CA THR A 146 -20.35 1.59 -0.18
C THR A 146 -20.38 0.15 0.33
N VAL A 147 -21.52 -0.55 0.24
CA VAL A 147 -21.63 -1.98 0.55
C VAL A 147 -20.75 -2.82 -0.38
N GLU A 148 -20.82 -2.56 -1.69
CA GLU A 148 -19.94 -3.26 -2.63
C GLU A 148 -18.46 -2.98 -2.36
N SER A 149 -18.14 -1.76 -1.95
CA SER A 149 -16.77 -1.34 -1.62
C SER A 149 -16.26 -2.06 -0.37
N MET A 150 -17.09 -2.15 0.68
CA MET A 150 -16.80 -2.96 1.87
C MET A 150 -16.55 -4.41 1.49
N ILE A 151 -17.40 -5.01 0.64
CA ILE A 151 -17.21 -6.38 0.15
C ILE A 151 -15.89 -6.53 -0.65
N ARG A 152 -15.54 -5.54 -1.50
CA ARG A 152 -14.28 -5.54 -2.26
C ARG A 152 -13.07 -5.48 -1.33
N LEU A 153 -13.10 -4.64 -0.29
CA LEU A 153 -12.03 -4.51 0.70
C LEU A 153 -11.87 -5.77 1.53
N SER A 154 -12.96 -6.36 2.04
CA SER A 154 -12.89 -7.61 2.80
C SER A 154 -12.34 -8.76 1.95
N LYS A 155 -12.75 -8.86 0.67
CA LYS A 155 -12.16 -9.83 -0.27
C LYS A 155 -10.69 -9.56 -0.56
N ALA A 156 -10.28 -8.29 -0.68
CA ALA A 156 -8.88 -7.93 -0.90
C ALA A 156 -8.01 -8.30 0.32
N HIS A 157 -8.51 -8.05 1.53
CA HIS A 157 -7.83 -8.44 2.77
C HIS A 157 -7.67 -9.97 2.89
N ALA A 158 -8.74 -10.72 2.59
CA ALA A 158 -8.68 -12.19 2.59
C ALA A 158 -7.69 -12.75 1.55
N LYS A 159 -7.60 -12.12 0.37
CA LYS A 159 -6.57 -12.46 -0.64
C LYS A 159 -5.15 -12.25 -0.11
N GLY A 160 -4.91 -11.18 0.64
CA GLY A 160 -3.64 -10.94 1.30
C GLY A 160 -3.30 -12.06 2.30
N ARG A 161 -4.26 -12.52 3.10
CA ARG A 161 -4.03 -13.63 4.04
C ARG A 161 -3.97 -15.03 3.41
N PHE A 162 -4.16 -15.14 2.08
CA PHE A 162 -4.42 -16.40 1.38
C PHE A 162 -5.59 -17.22 1.95
N SER A 163 -6.53 -16.58 2.65
CA SER A 163 -7.73 -17.26 3.14
C SER A 163 -8.74 -17.40 2.01
N ARG A 164 -9.40 -18.57 1.96
CA ARG A 164 -10.48 -18.84 1.01
C ARG A 164 -11.83 -18.32 1.51
N ILE A 165 -11.92 -17.97 2.80
CA ILE A 165 -13.13 -17.53 3.47
C ILE A 165 -12.86 -16.13 4.05
N VAL A 166 -13.82 -15.22 3.89
CA VAL A 166 -13.81 -13.92 4.55
C VAL A 166 -14.39 -14.09 5.94
N GLU A 167 -13.55 -13.96 6.96
CA GLU A 167 -13.95 -13.95 8.38
C GLU A 167 -14.47 -12.56 8.79
N ALA A 168 -15.31 -12.53 9.83
CA ALA A 168 -15.93 -11.33 10.38
C ALA A 168 -14.98 -10.52 11.27
#